data_AF-A0A5C7FS14-F1
#
_entry.id   AF-A0A5C7FS14-F1
#
_cell.length_a   1.000
_cell.length_b   1.000
_cell.length_c   1.000
_cell.angle_alpha   90.00
_cell.angle_beta   90.00
_cell.angle_gamma   90.00
#
_symmetry.space_group_name_H-M   'P 1'
#
loop_
_entity.id
_entity.type
_entity.pdbx_description
1 polymer ?
#
loop_
_entity_poly.entity_id
_entity_poly.type
_entity_poly.pdbx_seq_one_letter_code
_entity_poly.pdbx_strand_id
1 'polypeptide(L)'
;MAKQSQLLSRVIDVLSDFPSPEAVMELCTNPAEEIRLNELSVRNEAGLLSFEEKIELEHYRVAEHMVRMAKARAYRRLMKA
;
A
#
# COMPACT_ATOMS: atom_id res chain seq x y z
N MET A 1 23.68 1.00 -33.69
CA MET A 1 23.05 0.62 -32.41
C MET A 1 22.93 1.87 -31.56
N ALA A 2 21.84 2.28 -30.92
CA ALA A 2 20.45 1.86 -30.88
C ALA A 2 19.63 3.07 -30.35
N LYS A 3 18.92 3.80 -31.22
CA LYS A 3 17.94 4.84 -30.77
C LYS A 3 16.78 4.20 -29.97
N GLN A 4 16.59 2.90 -30.18
CA GLN A 4 15.64 2.02 -29.48
C GLN A 4 16.01 1.75 -28.01
N SER A 5 17.28 1.92 -27.61
CA SER A 5 17.73 1.69 -26.23
C SER A 5 17.33 2.83 -25.27
N GLN A 6 17.25 4.08 -25.76
CA GLN A 6 16.87 5.23 -24.93
C GLN A 6 15.40 5.22 -24.50
N LEU A 7 14.50 4.73 -25.36
CA LEU A 7 13.08 4.63 -25.00
C LEU A 7 12.86 3.60 -23.89
N LEU A 8 13.49 2.43 -24.01
CA LEU A 8 13.39 1.39 -22.97
C LEU A 8 13.99 1.86 -21.65
N SER A 9 15.13 2.57 -21.66
CA SER A 9 15.69 3.19 -20.45
C SER A 9 14.69 4.16 -19.80
N ARG A 10 14.13 5.09 -20.58
CA ARG A 10 13.14 6.05 -20.07
C ARG A 10 11.87 5.39 -19.54
N VAL A 11 11.42 4.32 -20.19
CA VAL A 11 10.27 3.54 -19.72
C VAL A 11 10.60 2.84 -18.39
N ILE A 12 11.80 2.25 -18.27
CA ILE A 12 12.25 1.64 -17.02
C ILE A 12 12.36 2.69 -15.90
N ASP A 13 12.90 3.87 -16.20
CA ASP A 13 12.99 4.97 -15.22
C ASP A 13 11.60 5.40 -14.74
N VAL A 14 10.64 5.59 -15.66
CA VAL A 14 9.25 5.93 -15.33
C VAL A 14 8.56 4.83 -14.52
N LEU A 15 8.74 3.55 -14.88
CA LEU A 15 8.17 2.43 -14.13
C LEU A 15 8.83 2.24 -12.76
N SER A 16 10.10 2.65 -12.59
CA SER A 16 10.84 2.57 -11.32
C SER A 16 10.45 3.69 -10.33
N ASP A 17 9.89 4.77 -10.84
CA ASP A 17 9.41 5.92 -10.07
C ASP A 17 7.92 5.88 -9.77
N PHE A 18 7.22 4.80 -10.13
CA PHE A 18 5.78 4.67 -9.88
C PHE A 18 5.44 3.62 -8.79
N PRO A 19 4.72 4.01 -7.72
CA PRO A 19 4.42 5.37 -7.29
C PRO A 19 5.68 6.06 -6.73
N SER A 20 5.70 7.40 -6.74
CA SER A 20 6.81 8.15 -6.13
C SER A 20 6.88 7.84 -4.63
N PRO A 21 8.06 7.96 -3.99
CA PRO A 21 8.17 7.76 -2.55
C PRO A 21 7.16 8.60 -1.75
N GLU A 22 6.89 9.84 -2.17
CA GLU A 22 5.89 10.74 -1.56
C GLU A 22 4.47 10.15 -1.67
N ALA A 23 4.07 9.72 -2.87
CA ALA A 23 2.77 9.07 -3.08
C ALA A 23 2.61 7.78 -2.26
N VAL A 24 3.69 7.02 -2.08
CA VAL A 24 3.70 5.84 -1.19
C VAL A 24 3.53 6.26 0.27
N MET A 25 4.13 7.37 0.69
CA MET A 25 3.98 7.89 2.06
C MET A 25 2.56 8.37 2.35
N GLU A 26 1.84 8.84 1.34
CA GLU A 26 0.44 9.27 1.42
C GLU A 26 -0.56 8.11 1.47
N LEU A 27 -0.17 6.87 1.16
CA LEU A 27 -1.08 5.71 1.23
C LEU A 27 -1.67 5.55 2.63
N CYS A 28 -2.99 5.68 2.73
CA CYS A 28 -3.78 5.44 3.93
C CYS A 28 -5.16 4.92 3.54
N THR A 29 -5.89 4.42 4.53
CA THR A 29 -7.31 4.12 4.41
C THR A 29 -8.09 5.39 4.06
N ASN A 30 -9.08 5.26 3.18
CA ASN A 30 -10.06 6.32 2.98
C ASN A 30 -11.11 6.31 4.13
N PRO A 31 -11.95 7.35 4.26
CA PRO A 31 -12.90 7.43 5.37
C PRO A 31 -13.87 6.24 5.48
N ALA A 32 -14.31 5.66 4.35
CA ALA A 32 -15.23 4.53 4.36
C ALA A 32 -14.52 3.24 4.81
N GLU A 33 -13.28 3.03 4.37
CA GLU A 33 -12.43 1.93 4.81
C GLU A 33 -12.12 2.02 6.30
N GLU A 34 -11.84 3.23 6.81
CA GLU A 34 -11.57 3.47 8.22
C GLU A 34 -12.80 3.16 9.09
N ILE A 35 -13.99 3.59 8.67
CA ILE A 35 -15.24 3.26 9.35
C ILE A 35 -15.44 1.74 9.38
N ARG A 36 -15.29 1.08 8.23
CA ARG A 36 -15.47 -0.37 8.12
C ARG A 36 -14.46 -1.15 8.96
N LEU A 37 -13.20 -0.73 8.97
CA LEU A 37 -12.14 -1.35 9.77
C LEU A 37 -12.42 -1.22 11.27
N ASN A 38 -12.94 -0.07 11.71
CA ASN A 38 -13.35 0.14 13.10
C ASN A 38 -14.53 -0.75 13.47
N GLU A 39 -15.55 -0.87 12.62
CA GLU A 39 -16.68 -1.80 12.83
C GLU A 39 -16.21 -3.25 12.96
N LEU A 40 -15.35 -3.71 12.04
CA LEU A 40 -14.78 -5.05 12.07
C LEU A 40 -13.96 -5.28 13.33
N SER A 41 -13.20 -4.29 13.79
CA SER A 41 -12.38 -4.39 15.01
C SER A 41 -13.25 -4.55 16.26
N VAL A 42 -14.27 -3.70 16.42
CA VAL A 42 -15.23 -3.79 17.54
C VAL A 42 -15.93 -5.15 17.55
N ARG A 43 -16.37 -5.64 16.38
CA ARG A 43 -17.04 -6.94 16.28
C ARG A 43 -16.08 -8.12 16.47
N ASN A 44 -14.82 -7.98 16.08
CA ASN A 44 -13.78 -8.97 16.35
C ASN A 44 -13.52 -9.12 17.84
N GLU A 45 -13.41 -8.01 18.58
CA GLU A 45 -13.25 -8.01 20.04
C GLU A 45 -14.44 -8.67 20.74
N ALA A 46 -15.65 -8.45 20.23
CA ALA A 46 -16.86 -9.10 20.73
C ALA A 46 -17.00 -10.58 20.32
N GLY A 47 -16.12 -11.10 19.45
CA GLY A 47 -16.22 -12.47 18.92
C GLY A 47 -17.39 -12.69 17.95
N LEU A 48 -17.94 -11.61 17.38
CA LEU A 48 -19.17 -11.59 16.57
C LEU A 48 -18.92 -11.48 15.07
N LEU A 49 -17.68 -11.71 14.60
CA LEU A 49 -17.39 -11.72 13.17
C LEU A 49 -17.93 -12.97 12.50
N SER A 50 -18.59 -12.78 11.36
CA SER A 50 -18.89 -13.85 10.42
C SER A 50 -17.60 -14.40 9.81
N PHE A 51 -17.69 -15.53 9.11
CA PHE A 51 -16.54 -16.08 8.37
C PHE A 51 -16.03 -15.12 7.29
N GLU A 52 -16.94 -14.50 6.54
CA GLU A 52 -16.60 -13.53 5.49
C GLU A 52 -15.91 -12.29 6.07
N GLU A 53 -16.38 -11.82 7.22
CA GLU A 53 -15.80 -10.64 7.87
C GLU A 53 -14.43 -10.91 8.49
N LYS A 54 -14.17 -12.17 8.91
CA LYS A 54 -12.81 -12.59 9.29
C LYS A 54 -11.86 -12.51 8.10
N ILE A 55 -12.29 -12.98 6.92
CA ILE A 55 -11.49 -12.87 5.70
C ILE A 55 -11.26 -11.40 5.34
N GLU A 56 -12.31 -10.57 5.42
CA GLU A 56 -12.22 -9.13 5.18
C GLU A 56 -11.19 -8.46 6.11
N LEU A 57 -11.25 -8.76 7.41
CA LEU A 57 -10.30 -8.24 8.39
C LEU A 57 -8.87 -8.72 8.13
N GLU A 58 -8.67 -9.96 7.70
CA GLU A 58 -7.35 -10.44 7.26
C GLU A 58 -6.83 -9.68 6.04
N HIS A 59 -7.68 -9.35 5.07
CA HIS A 59 -7.26 -8.52 3.93
C HIS A 59 -6.79 -7.12 4.38
N TYR A 60 -7.51 -6.48 5.30
CA TYR A 60 -7.07 -5.21 5.88
C TYR A 60 -5.70 -5.34 6.58
N ARG A 61 -5.48 -6.42 7.35
CA ARG A 61 -4.18 -6.67 8.02
C ARG A 61 -3.04 -6.85 7.03
N VAL A 62 -3.27 -7.61 5.96
CA VAL A 62 -2.28 -7.80 4.88
C VAL A 62 -1.99 -6.47 4.19
N ALA A 63 -3.01 -5.69 3.86
CA ALA A 63 -2.85 -4.37 3.24
C ALA A 63 -2.03 -3.43 4.13
N GLU A 64 -2.32 -3.37 5.43
CA GLU A 64 -1.58 -2.56 6.39
C GLU A 64 -0.09 -2.96 6.46
N HIS A 65 0.19 -4.26 6.49
CA HIS A 65 1.57 -4.77 6.46
C HIS A 65 2.30 -4.37 5.17
N MET A 66 1.64 -4.50 4.01
CA MET A 66 2.19 -4.11 2.71
C MET A 66 2.48 -2.60 2.65
N VAL A 67 1.53 -1.77 3.11
CA VAL A 67 1.70 -0.31 3.16
C VAL A 67 2.85 0.07 4.07
N ARG A 68 2.96 -0.54 5.26
CA ARG A 68 4.08 -0.29 6.19
C ARG A 68 5.43 -0.60 5.53
N MET A 69 5.51 -1.69 4.78
CA MET A 69 6.74 -2.08 4.09
C MET A 69 7.06 -1.16 2.90
N ALA A 70 6.05 -0.76 2.14
CA ALA A 70 6.19 0.21 1.06
C ALA A 70 6.69 1.56 1.60
N LYS A 71 6.07 2.08 2.67
CA LYS A 71 6.50 3.32 3.34
C LYS A 71 7.92 3.24 3.87
N ALA A 72 8.31 2.14 4.51
CA ALA A 72 9.69 1.96 4.96
C ALA A 72 10.70 2.01 3.80
N ARG A 73 10.36 1.44 2.64
CA ARG A 73 11.20 1.51 1.43
C ARG A 73 11.21 2.90 0.81
N ALA A 74 10.06 3.55 0.73
CA ALA A 74 9.92 4.92 0.23
C ALA A 74 10.73 5.91 1.08
N TYR A 75 10.62 5.83 2.40
CA TYR A 75 11.40 6.64 3.34
C TYR A 75 12.92 6.48 3.12
N ARG A 76 13.40 5.24 2.93
CA ARG A 76 14.82 5.01 2.60
C ARG A 76 15.25 5.60 1.25
N ARG A 77 14.35 5.72 0.27
CA ARG A 77 14.62 6.40 -1.01
C ARG A 77 14.71 7.90 -0.80
N LEU A 78 13.77 8.48 -0.05
CA LEU A 78 13.77 9.91 0.31
C LEU A 78 15.03 10.34 1.05
N MET A 79 15.57 9.49 1.93
CA MET A 79 16.82 9.78 2.66
C MET A 79 18.11 9.62 1.84
N LYS A 80 18.04 8.98 0.66
CA LYS A 80 19.19 8.77 -0.23
C LYS A 80 19.24 9.77 -1.39
N ALA A 81 18.14 10.48 -1.64
CA ALA A 81 18.05 11.59 -2.57
C ALA A 81 18.67 12.86 -1.96
#